data_AF-A0A554S870-F1
#
_entry.id   AF-A0A554S870-F1
#
_cell.length_a   1.000
_cell.length_b   1.000
_cell.length_c   1.000
_cell.angle_alpha   90.00
_cell.angle_beta   90.00
_cell.angle_gamma   90.00
#
_symmetry.space_group_name_H-M   'P 1'
#
loop_
_entity.id
_entity.type
_entity.pdbx_description
1 polymer ?
#
loop_
_entity_poly.entity_id
_entity_poly.type
_entity_poly.pdbx_seq_one_letter_code
_entity_poly.pdbx_strand_id
1 'polypeptide(L)'
;MRSTGPVEDADKTSRARLRDAAILCFARDGFGASVRSIATEAGVSAGLVIHHFGSKQALREACDSQVLAIIRETKQQSIREVTAGKSLLHRFAAADEQGPLLGYIVRSLQDGGPVAATFIEHLVADAVAYCADGVRAGLLHPSRDEPARARYLTLSAMGALLLEIQLRPPADPADLSALVREFMSTSYLPMLELYTQGVFTTSRLLDDYLLTVPDRSPAE
;
A
#
# COMPACT_ATOMS: atom_id res chain seq x y z
N MET A 1 -1.94 27.73 -29.38
CA MET A 1 -1.38 27.39 -28.06
C MET A 1 -2.15 28.17 -27.00
N ARG A 2 -3.09 27.55 -26.28
CA ARG A 2 -3.76 28.22 -25.14
C ARG A 2 -2.87 28.04 -23.92
N SER A 3 -2.49 29.16 -23.31
CA SER A 3 -1.68 29.23 -22.10
C SER A 3 -2.48 28.67 -20.93
N THR A 4 -2.06 27.50 -20.44
CA THR A 4 -2.50 26.88 -19.19
C THR A 4 -2.01 27.77 -18.04
N GLY A 5 -2.84 28.73 -17.63
CA GLY A 5 -2.47 29.79 -16.68
C GLY A 5 -2.51 29.38 -15.20
N PRO A 6 -2.14 30.29 -14.27
CA PRO A 6 -2.08 30.04 -12.82
C PRO A 6 -3.38 29.53 -12.18
N VAL A 7 -4.53 29.68 -12.86
CA VAL A 7 -5.83 29.14 -12.42
C VAL A 7 -5.88 27.61 -12.57
N GLU A 8 -5.31 27.02 -13.62
CA GLU A 8 -5.27 25.56 -13.79
C GLU A 8 -4.34 24.90 -12.76
N ASP A 9 -3.24 25.54 -12.40
CA ASP A 9 -2.34 25.05 -11.34
C ASP A 9 -2.99 25.20 -9.96
N ALA A 10 -3.73 26.28 -9.71
CA ALA A 10 -4.54 26.45 -8.50
C ALA A 10 -5.67 25.41 -8.40
N ASP A 11 -6.28 25.04 -9.52
CA ASP A 11 -7.33 24.02 -9.59
C ASP A 11 -6.78 22.61 -9.32
N LYS A 12 -5.65 22.26 -9.96
CA LYS A 12 -4.93 20.99 -9.72
C LYS A 12 -4.47 20.86 -8.27
N THR A 13 -3.95 21.94 -7.67
CA THR A 13 -3.55 21.94 -6.25
C THR A 13 -4.74 21.87 -5.31
N SER A 14 -5.89 22.43 -5.67
CA SER A 14 -7.13 22.30 -4.87
C SER A 14 -7.70 20.88 -4.94
N ARG A 15 -7.70 20.26 -6.12
CA ARG A 15 -8.04 18.85 -6.30
C ARG A 15 -7.11 17.94 -5.48
N ALA A 16 -5.80 18.16 -5.51
CA ALA A 16 -4.84 17.38 -4.75
C ALA A 16 -5.06 17.54 -3.23
N ARG A 17 -5.20 18.77 -2.73
CA ARG A 17 -5.49 19.05 -1.31
C ARG A 17 -6.75 18.35 -0.81
N LEU A 18 -7.82 18.37 -1.61
CA LEU A 18 -9.07 17.67 -1.29
C LEU A 18 -8.89 16.15 -1.19
N ARG A 19 -8.18 15.55 -2.14
CA ARG A 19 -7.88 14.11 -2.12
C ARG A 19 -7.02 13.76 -0.90
N ASP A 20 -5.99 14.53 -0.62
CA ASP A 20 -5.06 14.24 0.47
C ASP A 20 -5.77 14.37 1.83
N ALA A 21 -6.61 15.40 2.01
CA ALA A 21 -7.50 15.53 3.17
C ALA A 21 -8.52 14.38 3.28
N ALA A 22 -9.05 13.91 2.15
CA ALA A 22 -9.95 12.77 2.12
C ALA A 22 -9.26 11.48 2.57
N ILE A 23 -8.00 11.24 2.16
CA ILE A 23 -7.20 10.10 2.62
C ILE A 23 -7.05 10.14 4.15
N LEU A 24 -6.74 11.30 4.74
CA LEU A 24 -6.64 11.46 6.20
C LEU A 24 -7.97 11.18 6.89
N CYS A 25 -9.06 11.77 6.41
CA CYS A 25 -10.39 11.57 6.96
C CYS A 25 -10.84 10.10 6.86
N PHE A 26 -10.59 9.44 5.72
CA PHE A 26 -10.95 8.04 5.53
C PHE A 26 -10.09 7.09 6.36
N ALA A 27 -8.80 7.39 6.55
CA ALA A 27 -7.93 6.62 7.44
C ALA A 27 -8.42 6.68 8.90
N ARG A 28 -8.76 7.88 9.38
CA ARG A 28 -9.20 8.15 10.76
C ARG A 28 -10.63 7.66 11.02
N ASP A 29 -11.59 8.13 10.22
CA ASP A 29 -13.03 8.01 10.49
C ASP A 29 -13.69 6.89 9.65
N GLY A 30 -12.93 6.22 8.78
CA GLY A 30 -13.44 5.25 7.81
C GLY A 30 -14.21 5.90 6.66
N PHE A 31 -14.73 5.09 5.74
CA PHE A 31 -15.45 5.59 4.55
C PHE A 31 -16.81 6.21 4.86
N GLY A 32 -17.24 6.20 6.13
CA GLY A 32 -18.38 6.96 6.62
C GLY A 32 -18.18 8.48 6.61
N ALA A 33 -16.92 8.97 6.59
CA ALA A 33 -16.58 10.39 6.68
C ALA A 33 -17.40 11.28 5.72
N SER A 34 -17.99 12.36 6.21
CA SER A 34 -18.87 13.22 5.41
C SER A 34 -18.09 14.05 4.39
N VAL A 35 -18.72 14.42 3.27
CA VAL A 35 -18.13 15.39 2.31
C VAL A 35 -17.81 16.73 2.99
N ARG A 36 -18.62 17.11 4.00
CA ARG A 36 -18.42 18.33 4.76
C ARG A 36 -17.16 18.27 5.62
N SER A 37 -16.96 17.18 6.36
CA SER A 37 -15.76 17.00 7.19
C SER A 37 -14.49 16.96 6.34
N ILE A 38 -14.52 16.30 5.18
CA ILE A 38 -13.39 16.29 4.22
C ILE A 38 -13.08 17.70 3.71
N ALA A 39 -14.11 18.47 3.33
CA ALA A 39 -13.92 19.83 2.84
C ALA A 39 -13.36 20.76 3.94
N THR A 40 -13.85 20.60 5.18
CA THR A 40 -13.30 21.29 6.35
C THR A 40 -11.84 20.94 6.59
N GLU A 41 -11.47 19.66 6.56
CA GLU A 41 -10.08 19.19 6.68
C GLU A 41 -9.19 19.79 5.57
N ALA A 42 -9.70 19.89 4.35
CA ALA A 42 -8.99 20.50 3.22
C ALA A 42 -8.94 22.05 3.26
N GLY A 43 -9.66 22.69 4.18
CA GLY A 43 -9.78 24.15 4.24
C GLY A 43 -10.53 24.76 3.04
N VAL A 44 -11.47 24.02 2.44
CA VAL A 44 -12.24 24.46 1.26
C VAL A 44 -13.75 24.31 1.46
N SER A 45 -14.55 24.83 0.54
CA SER A 45 -16.01 24.67 0.60
C SER A 45 -16.45 23.26 0.17
N ALA A 46 -17.51 22.73 0.78
CA ALA A 46 -18.03 21.40 0.44
C ALA A 46 -18.47 21.26 -1.03
N GLY A 47 -18.86 22.37 -1.66
CA GLY A 47 -19.20 22.40 -3.09
C GLY A 47 -18.03 22.04 -4.00
N LEU A 48 -16.79 22.29 -3.58
CA LEU A 48 -15.60 21.97 -4.37
C LEU A 48 -15.36 20.46 -4.48
N VAL A 49 -15.79 19.66 -3.51
CA VAL A 49 -15.70 18.19 -3.61
C VAL A 49 -16.52 17.68 -4.78
N ILE A 50 -17.78 18.13 -4.87
CA ILE A 50 -18.68 17.75 -5.97
C ILE A 50 -18.18 18.35 -7.30
N HIS A 51 -17.66 19.57 -7.27
CA HIS A 51 -17.10 20.20 -8.47
C HIS A 51 -15.93 19.41 -9.06
N HIS A 52 -14.94 19.02 -8.23
CA HIS A 52 -13.74 18.35 -8.71
C HIS A 52 -13.93 16.85 -8.95
N PHE A 53 -14.69 16.16 -8.11
CA PHE A 53 -14.79 14.70 -8.15
C PHE A 53 -16.16 14.20 -8.62
N GLY A 54 -17.19 15.05 -8.68
CA GLY A 54 -18.55 14.66 -9.05
C GLY A 54 -19.30 13.92 -7.93
N SER A 55 -18.65 12.98 -7.24
CA SER A 55 -19.24 12.23 -6.13
C SER A 55 -18.21 11.85 -5.06
N LYS A 56 -18.70 11.47 -3.87
CA LYS A 56 -17.86 10.91 -2.80
C LYS A 56 -17.21 9.58 -3.23
N GLN A 57 -17.90 8.79 -4.06
CA GLN A 57 -17.37 7.53 -4.58
C GLN A 57 -16.18 7.78 -5.53
N ALA A 58 -16.32 8.71 -6.46
CA ALA A 58 -15.22 9.10 -7.35
C ALA A 58 -14.06 9.77 -6.59
N LEU A 59 -14.33 10.46 -5.48
CA LEU A 59 -13.28 10.92 -4.57
C LEU A 59 -12.55 9.73 -3.92
N ARG A 60 -13.26 8.69 -3.47
CA ARG A 60 -12.66 7.46 -2.93
C ARG A 60 -11.77 6.77 -3.97
N GLU A 61 -12.25 6.61 -5.20
CA GLU A 61 -11.44 6.02 -6.29
C GLU A 61 -10.16 6.81 -6.58
N ALA A 62 -10.22 8.14 -6.49
CA ALA A 62 -9.04 8.99 -6.61
C ALA A 62 -8.09 8.85 -5.41
N CYS A 63 -8.62 8.60 -4.19
CA CYS A 63 -7.83 8.28 -3.01
C CYS A 63 -7.15 6.92 -3.16
N ASP A 64 -7.88 5.88 -3.57
CA ASP A 64 -7.36 4.53 -3.83
C ASP A 64 -6.20 4.59 -4.82
N SER A 65 -6.40 5.27 -5.95
CA SER A 65 -5.38 5.44 -7.00
C SER A 65 -4.12 6.13 -6.47
N GLN A 66 -4.27 7.17 -5.64
CA GLN A 66 -3.14 7.87 -5.05
C GLN A 66 -2.39 7.02 -4.02
N VAL A 67 -3.13 6.31 -3.16
CA VAL A 67 -2.56 5.41 -2.15
C VAL A 67 -1.76 4.29 -2.82
N LEU A 68 -2.30 3.66 -3.86
CA LEU A 68 -1.60 2.67 -4.68
C LEU A 68 -0.32 3.25 -5.30
N ALA A 69 -0.41 4.45 -5.89
CA ALA A 69 0.75 5.13 -6.48
C ALA A 69 1.85 5.42 -5.45
N ILE A 70 1.49 5.87 -4.24
CA ILE A 70 2.44 6.12 -3.15
C ILE A 70 3.13 4.81 -2.73
N ILE A 71 2.38 3.71 -2.59
CA ILE A 71 2.94 2.40 -2.23
C ILE A 71 3.92 1.93 -3.29
N ARG A 72 3.54 2.00 -4.57
CA ARG A 72 4.40 1.62 -5.69
C ARG A 72 5.69 2.43 -5.72
N GLU A 73 5.61 3.76 -5.66
CA GLU A 73 6.79 4.63 -5.67
C GLU A 73 7.68 4.34 -4.46
N THR A 74 7.07 4.15 -3.28
CA THR A 74 7.79 3.84 -2.04
C THR A 74 8.60 2.54 -2.14
N LYS A 75 8.07 1.51 -2.82
CA LYS A 75 8.74 0.23 -3.07
C LYS A 75 9.81 0.33 -4.16
N GLN A 76 9.51 1.01 -5.26
CA GLN A 76 10.48 1.25 -6.33
C GLN A 76 11.67 2.09 -5.85
N GLN A 77 11.41 3.08 -5.01
CA GLN A 77 12.45 3.86 -4.37
C GLN A 77 13.32 2.99 -3.44
N SER A 78 12.74 2.05 -2.67
CA SER A 78 13.53 1.07 -1.90
C SER A 78 14.50 0.30 -2.80
N ILE A 79 14.01 -0.22 -3.93
CA ILE A 79 14.82 -0.98 -4.88
C ILE A 79 15.99 -0.13 -5.39
N ARG A 80 15.72 1.12 -5.82
CA ARG A 80 16.76 2.04 -6.29
C ARG A 80 17.81 2.33 -5.22
N GLU A 81 17.38 2.55 -3.98
CA GLU A 81 18.27 2.88 -2.86
C GLU A 81 19.18 1.73 -2.46
N VAL A 82 18.61 0.51 -2.34
CA VAL A 82 19.40 -0.70 -2.02
C VAL A 82 20.40 -0.97 -3.13
N THR A 83 19.98 -0.88 -4.40
CA THR A 83 20.87 -1.07 -5.54
C THR A 83 22.01 -0.05 -5.56
N ALA A 84 21.74 1.18 -5.08
CA ALA A 84 22.74 2.23 -4.92
C ALA A 84 23.60 2.10 -3.65
N GLY A 85 23.45 1.03 -2.86
CA GLY A 85 24.22 0.79 -1.63
C GLY A 85 23.86 1.73 -0.47
N LYS A 86 22.69 2.39 -0.51
CA LYS A 86 22.26 3.31 0.54
C LYS A 86 21.72 2.55 1.76
N SER A 87 21.94 3.13 2.93
CA SER A 87 21.33 2.64 4.16
C SER A 87 19.82 2.86 4.16
N LEU A 88 19.08 1.81 4.54
CA LEU A 88 17.62 1.87 4.72
C LEU A 88 17.21 2.34 6.11
N LEU A 89 18.14 2.71 7.00
CA LEU A 89 17.84 3.11 8.38
C LEU A 89 16.87 4.30 8.46
N HIS A 90 16.94 5.23 7.50
CA HIS A 90 16.05 6.38 7.43
C HIS A 90 14.56 5.97 7.31
N ARG A 91 14.25 4.78 6.80
CA ARG A 91 12.88 4.28 6.67
C ARG A 91 12.27 3.89 8.01
N PHE A 92 13.09 3.48 8.97
CA PHE A 92 12.64 3.24 10.34
C PHE A 92 12.34 4.56 11.05
N ALA A 93 13.07 5.64 10.72
CA ALA A 93 12.80 6.97 11.24
C ALA A 93 11.53 7.59 10.65
N ALA A 94 11.19 7.27 9.40
CA ALA A 94 9.99 7.76 8.71
C ALA A 94 8.71 6.94 8.99
N ALA A 95 8.73 6.02 9.95
CA ALA A 95 7.58 5.17 10.29
C ALA A 95 6.34 6.00 10.68
N ASP A 96 6.55 7.11 11.41
CA ASP A 96 5.47 7.96 11.87
C ASP A 96 4.73 8.68 10.74
N GLU A 97 5.43 8.98 9.64
CA GLU A 97 4.87 9.67 8.47
C GLU A 97 3.98 8.75 7.62
N GLN A 98 4.08 7.43 7.81
CA GLN A 98 3.32 6.43 7.04
C GLN A 98 1.96 6.07 7.67
N GLY A 99 1.67 6.56 8.89
CA GLY A 99 0.46 6.23 9.64
C GLY A 99 -0.84 6.41 8.85
N PRO A 100 -1.09 7.59 8.21
CA PRO A 100 -2.33 7.79 7.47
C PRO A 100 -2.49 6.87 6.26
N LEU A 101 -1.39 6.57 5.56
CA LEU A 101 -1.39 5.62 4.43
C LEU A 101 -1.79 4.22 4.92
N LEU A 102 -1.18 3.77 6.02
CA LEU A 102 -1.48 2.48 6.62
C LEU A 102 -2.95 2.40 7.08
N GLY A 103 -3.45 3.44 7.74
CA GLY A 103 -4.84 3.49 8.16
C GLY A 103 -5.81 3.41 7.00
N TYR A 104 -5.53 4.13 5.92
CA TYR A 104 -6.35 4.04 4.73
C TYR A 104 -6.40 2.60 4.19
N ILE A 105 -5.26 1.92 4.09
CA ILE A 105 -5.19 0.52 3.66
C ILE A 105 -6.03 -0.36 4.60
N VAL A 106 -5.85 -0.26 5.92
CA VAL A 106 -6.61 -1.04 6.91
C VAL A 106 -8.11 -0.82 6.75
N ARG A 107 -8.55 0.43 6.57
CA ARG A 107 -9.96 0.76 6.36
C ARG A 107 -10.48 0.20 5.04
N SER A 108 -9.70 0.29 3.95
CA SER A 108 -10.03 -0.35 2.66
C SER A 108 -10.27 -1.85 2.80
N LEU A 109 -9.49 -2.53 3.65
CA LEU A 109 -9.63 -3.96 3.89
C LEU A 109 -10.82 -4.31 4.80
N GLN A 110 -11.07 -3.51 5.83
CA GLN A 110 -12.18 -3.70 6.76
C GLN A 110 -13.55 -3.43 6.13
N ASP A 111 -13.64 -2.53 5.16
CA ASP A 111 -14.89 -2.23 4.42
C ASP A 111 -15.39 -3.44 3.62
N GLY A 112 -14.47 -4.33 3.23
CA GLY A 112 -14.77 -5.60 2.58
C GLY A 112 -15.45 -5.48 1.21
N GLY A 113 -16.06 -6.58 0.78
CA GLY A 113 -16.82 -6.63 -0.46
C GLY A 113 -16.01 -6.42 -1.74
N PRO A 114 -16.67 -6.08 -2.87
CA PRO A 114 -16.03 -5.93 -4.17
C PRO A 114 -14.95 -4.82 -4.19
N VAL A 115 -15.13 -3.75 -3.43
CA VAL A 115 -14.19 -2.63 -3.41
C VAL A 115 -12.86 -3.03 -2.76
N ALA A 116 -12.91 -3.72 -1.61
CA ALA A 116 -11.71 -4.25 -0.97
C ALA A 116 -11.01 -5.26 -1.89
N ALA A 117 -11.77 -6.14 -2.56
CA ALA A 117 -11.21 -7.10 -3.51
C ALA A 117 -10.48 -6.39 -4.66
N THR A 118 -11.11 -5.38 -5.28
CA THR A 118 -10.46 -4.59 -6.34
C THR A 118 -9.21 -3.89 -5.83
N PHE A 119 -9.21 -3.32 -4.63
CA PHE A 119 -8.02 -2.68 -4.05
C PHE A 119 -6.87 -3.67 -3.83
N ILE A 120 -7.16 -4.88 -3.32
CA ILE A 120 -6.17 -5.96 -3.15
C ILE A 120 -5.60 -6.39 -4.51
N GLU A 121 -6.45 -6.60 -5.52
CA GLU A 121 -5.96 -7.02 -6.85
C GLU A 121 -5.04 -5.96 -7.47
N HIS A 122 -5.29 -4.66 -7.27
CA HIS A 122 -4.36 -3.61 -7.69
C HIS A 122 -3.04 -3.64 -6.92
N LEU A 123 -3.07 -3.87 -5.60
CA LEU A 123 -1.84 -4.05 -4.81
C LEU A 123 -1.01 -5.24 -5.30
N VAL A 124 -1.67 -6.34 -5.67
CA VAL A 124 -1.00 -7.51 -6.25
C VAL A 124 -0.40 -7.18 -7.62
N ALA A 125 -1.14 -6.49 -8.49
CA ALA A 125 -0.64 -6.08 -9.79
C ALA A 125 0.59 -5.16 -9.70
N ASP A 126 0.55 -4.14 -8.83
CA ASP A 126 1.72 -3.29 -8.57
C ASP A 126 2.88 -4.11 -7.98
N ALA A 127 2.58 -5.10 -7.12
CA ALA A 127 3.58 -6.00 -6.55
C ALA A 127 4.28 -6.88 -7.57
N VAL A 128 3.56 -7.35 -8.59
CA VAL A 128 4.19 -8.06 -9.72
C VAL A 128 5.21 -7.15 -10.39
N ALA A 129 4.84 -5.90 -10.67
CA ALA A 129 5.72 -4.95 -11.36
C ALA A 129 6.99 -4.64 -10.56
N TYR A 130 6.87 -4.24 -9.29
CA TYR A 130 8.07 -3.91 -8.50
C TYR A 130 8.88 -5.14 -8.09
N CYS A 131 8.28 -6.35 -7.96
CA CYS A 131 9.05 -7.58 -7.76
C CYS A 131 9.91 -7.88 -9.00
N ALA A 132 9.37 -7.72 -10.20
CA ALA A 132 10.12 -7.90 -11.44
C ALA A 132 11.30 -6.91 -11.55
N ASP A 133 11.09 -5.65 -11.13
CA ASP A 133 12.17 -4.67 -11.03
C ASP A 133 13.26 -5.12 -10.02
N GLY A 134 12.85 -5.65 -8.87
CA GLY A 134 13.75 -6.20 -7.86
C GLY A 134 14.56 -7.41 -8.34
N VAL A 135 13.96 -8.30 -9.13
CA VAL A 135 14.66 -9.44 -9.77
C VAL A 135 15.67 -8.92 -10.80
N ARG A 136 15.27 -7.97 -11.65
CA ARG A 136 16.16 -7.37 -12.66
C ARG A 136 17.36 -6.64 -12.03
N ALA A 137 17.16 -6.04 -10.86
CA ALA A 137 18.20 -5.39 -10.08
C ALA A 137 19.09 -6.38 -9.28
N GLY A 138 18.79 -7.68 -9.28
CA GLY A 138 19.52 -8.69 -8.52
C GLY A 138 19.24 -8.67 -7.01
N LEU A 139 18.18 -7.99 -6.57
CA LEU A 139 17.80 -7.89 -5.16
C LEU A 139 16.87 -9.03 -4.71
N LEU A 140 16.05 -9.55 -5.62
CA LEU A 140 15.14 -10.66 -5.37
C LEU A 140 15.57 -11.86 -6.21
N HIS A 141 15.49 -13.06 -5.63
CA HIS A 141 15.59 -14.30 -6.41
C HIS A 141 14.49 -14.34 -7.47
N PRO A 142 14.68 -14.94 -8.65
CA PRO A 142 13.57 -15.23 -9.57
C PRO A 142 12.62 -16.27 -8.95
N SER A 143 11.32 -16.16 -9.25
CA SER A 143 10.29 -17.14 -8.88
C SER A 143 9.95 -18.07 -10.04
N ARG A 144 9.46 -19.28 -9.72
CA ARG A 144 8.81 -20.16 -10.70
C ARG A 144 7.48 -19.59 -11.22
N ASP A 145 6.81 -18.80 -10.38
CA ASP A 145 5.56 -18.12 -10.69
C ASP A 145 5.62 -16.73 -10.01
N GLU A 146 5.89 -15.71 -10.81
CA GLU A 146 6.03 -14.31 -10.34
C GLU A 146 4.69 -13.72 -9.87
N PRO A 147 3.57 -13.84 -10.64
CA PRO A 147 2.25 -13.45 -10.17
C PRO A 147 1.82 -14.11 -8.86
N ALA A 148 1.99 -15.44 -8.73
CA ALA A 148 1.59 -16.14 -7.52
C ALA A 148 2.43 -15.73 -6.31
N ARG A 149 3.75 -15.51 -6.50
CA ARG A 149 4.61 -15.00 -5.42
C ARG A 149 4.19 -13.61 -4.96
N ALA A 150 3.97 -12.68 -5.89
CA ALA A 150 3.54 -11.32 -5.56
C ALA A 150 2.21 -11.34 -4.82
N ARG A 151 1.26 -12.17 -5.27
CA ARG A 151 -0.02 -12.37 -4.58
C ARG A 151 0.17 -12.87 -3.15
N TYR A 152 0.97 -13.93 -2.97
CA TYR A 152 1.24 -14.49 -1.65
C TYR A 152 1.88 -13.46 -0.71
N LEU A 153 2.92 -12.76 -1.15
CA LEU A 153 3.59 -11.73 -0.34
C LEU A 153 2.65 -10.61 0.08
N THR A 154 1.83 -10.10 -0.84
CA THR A 154 0.84 -9.06 -0.56
C THR A 154 -0.19 -9.54 0.46
N LEU A 155 -0.77 -10.73 0.27
CA LEU A 155 -1.75 -11.29 1.19
C LEU A 155 -1.14 -11.59 2.57
N SER A 156 0.07 -12.13 2.63
CA SER A 156 0.78 -12.40 3.89
C SER A 156 1.06 -11.11 4.67
N ALA A 157 1.54 -10.06 4.00
CA ALA A 157 1.83 -8.78 4.65
C ALA A 157 0.56 -8.12 5.20
N MET A 158 -0.53 -8.12 4.42
CA MET A 158 -1.81 -7.53 4.83
C MET A 158 -2.50 -8.35 5.92
N GLY A 159 -2.45 -9.68 5.81
CA GLY A 159 -2.97 -10.59 6.84
C GLY A 159 -2.23 -10.45 8.16
N ALA A 160 -0.89 -10.40 8.13
CA ALA A 160 -0.08 -10.15 9.31
C ALA A 160 -0.44 -8.80 9.96
N LEU A 161 -0.54 -7.73 9.16
CA LEU A 161 -0.94 -6.42 9.66
C LEU A 161 -2.33 -6.43 10.32
N LEU A 162 -3.34 -7.02 9.67
CA LEU A 162 -4.69 -7.09 10.22
C LEU A 162 -4.74 -7.90 11.52
N LEU A 163 -4.01 -9.02 11.59
CA LEU A 163 -3.92 -9.83 12.79
C LEU A 163 -3.18 -9.10 13.92
N GLU A 164 -2.12 -8.36 13.61
CA GLU A 164 -1.40 -7.57 14.60
C GLU A 164 -2.29 -6.50 15.22
N ILE A 165 -3.08 -5.80 14.40
CA ILE A 165 -4.07 -4.82 14.88
C ILE A 165 -5.11 -5.47 15.80
N GLN A 166 -5.54 -6.69 15.48
CA GLN A 166 -6.54 -7.41 16.29
C GLN A 166 -5.95 -7.93 17.61
N LEU A 167 -4.70 -8.38 17.60
CA LEU A 167 -4.01 -8.86 18.79
C LEU A 167 -3.56 -7.71 19.70
N ARG A 168 -3.18 -6.58 19.10
CA ARG A 168 -2.62 -5.41 19.77
C ARG A 168 -3.27 -4.13 19.22
N PRO A 169 -4.55 -3.87 19.53
CA PRO A 169 -5.21 -2.66 19.09
C PRO A 169 -4.50 -1.44 19.68
N PRO A 170 -4.37 -0.34 18.92
CA PRO A 170 -3.75 0.87 19.43
C PRO A 170 -4.64 1.48 20.52
N ALA A 171 -4.04 2.14 21.50
CA ALA A 171 -4.79 2.80 22.58
C ALA A 171 -5.72 3.88 22.03
N ASP A 172 -5.27 4.61 21.01
CA ASP A 172 -6.09 5.47 20.16
C ASP A 172 -6.24 4.83 18.77
N PRO A 173 -7.46 4.44 18.34
CA PRO A 173 -7.73 3.95 16.99
C PRO A 173 -7.31 4.90 15.86
N ALA A 174 -7.16 6.19 16.16
CA ALA A 174 -6.66 7.18 15.21
C ALA A 174 -5.12 7.23 15.13
N ASP A 175 -4.40 6.69 16.12
CA ASP A 175 -2.93 6.62 16.14
C ASP A 175 -2.41 5.42 15.37
N LEU A 176 -2.53 5.53 14.05
CA LEU A 176 -2.08 4.52 13.10
C LEU A 176 -0.55 4.50 12.98
N SER A 177 0.14 5.58 13.38
CA SER A 177 1.59 5.65 13.43
C SER A 177 2.15 4.76 14.54
N ALA A 178 1.47 4.66 15.69
CA ALA A 178 1.80 3.70 16.72
C ALA A 178 1.74 2.25 16.21
N LEU A 179 0.76 1.92 15.36
CA LEU A 179 0.67 0.59 14.74
C LEU A 179 1.84 0.30 13.80
N VAL A 180 2.25 1.26 12.96
CA VAL A 180 3.45 1.12 12.13
C VAL A 180 4.66 0.83 13.02
N ARG A 181 4.85 1.63 14.08
CA ARG A 181 5.98 1.49 15.01
C ARG A 181 6.00 0.12 15.68
N GLU A 182 4.85 -0.34 16.16
CA GLU A 182 4.72 -1.64 16.83
C GLU A 182 5.03 -2.80 15.87
N PHE A 183 4.47 -2.76 14.66
CA PHE A 183 4.77 -3.73 13.60
C PHE A 183 6.27 -3.74 13.25
N MET A 184 6.87 -2.56 13.10
CA MET A 184 8.30 -2.43 12.82
C MET A 184 9.16 -3.01 13.95
N SER A 185 8.74 -2.84 15.21
CA SER A 185 9.49 -3.34 16.36
C SER A 185 9.38 -4.85 16.57
N THR A 186 8.24 -5.45 16.21
CA THR A 186 7.94 -6.85 16.59
C THR A 186 7.91 -7.82 15.43
N SER A 187 7.52 -7.37 14.24
CA SER A 187 7.35 -8.24 13.07
C SER A 187 8.47 -8.06 12.03
N TYR A 188 9.18 -6.93 12.03
CA TYR A 188 10.12 -6.60 10.95
C TYR A 188 11.39 -7.44 10.94
N LEU A 189 12.03 -7.66 12.11
CA LEU A 189 13.21 -8.51 12.22
C LEU A 189 12.93 -9.96 11.77
N PRO A 190 11.94 -10.68 12.34
CA PRO A 190 11.68 -12.06 11.92
C PRO A 190 11.24 -12.14 10.45
N MET A 191 10.54 -11.12 9.94
CA MET A 191 10.22 -11.03 8.50
C MET A 191 11.49 -10.92 7.64
N LEU A 192 12.45 -10.06 8.00
CA LEU A 192 13.70 -9.91 7.25
C LEU A 192 14.57 -11.16 7.32
N GLU A 193 14.67 -11.78 8.50
CA GLU A 193 15.37 -13.06 8.68
C GLU A 193 14.76 -14.12 7.76
N LEU A 194 13.43 -14.27 7.79
CA LEU A 194 12.70 -15.18 6.93
C LEU A 194 12.95 -14.92 5.43
N TYR A 195 12.88 -13.67 4.99
CA TYR A 195 13.07 -13.32 3.58
C TYR A 195 14.52 -13.47 3.10
N THR A 196 15.48 -13.43 4.00
CA THR A 196 16.91 -13.50 3.66
C THR A 196 17.46 -14.92 3.80
N GLN A 197 16.97 -15.67 4.79
CA GLN A 197 17.54 -16.97 5.18
C GLN A 197 16.59 -18.14 4.93
N GLY A 198 15.28 -17.89 4.78
CA GLY A 198 14.26 -18.95 4.72
C GLY A 198 13.97 -19.59 6.08
N VAL A 199 12.99 -20.51 6.13
CA VAL A 199 12.69 -21.32 7.34
C VAL A 199 13.29 -22.72 7.25
N PHE A 200 13.16 -23.34 6.08
CA PHE A 200 13.54 -24.74 5.89
C PHE A 200 15.03 -24.84 5.60
N THR A 201 15.68 -25.84 6.18
CA THR A 201 17.10 -26.15 5.93
C THR A 201 17.32 -26.95 4.65
N THR A 202 16.24 -27.40 3.98
CA THR A 202 16.30 -28.17 2.73
C THR A 202 15.09 -27.85 1.83
N SER A 203 15.21 -28.11 0.52
CA SER A 203 14.14 -27.93 -0.46
C SER A 203 13.16 -29.11 -0.57
N ARG A 204 13.37 -30.21 0.17
CA ARG A 204 12.66 -31.50 -0.04
C ARG A 204 11.14 -31.36 -0.12
N LEU A 205 10.54 -30.58 0.79
CA LEU A 205 9.10 -30.36 0.81
C LEU A 205 8.60 -29.66 -0.48
N LEU A 206 9.36 -28.69 -0.98
CA LEU A 206 9.06 -28.02 -2.23
C LEU A 206 9.23 -28.97 -3.42
N ASP A 207 10.31 -29.74 -3.44
CA ASP A 207 10.61 -30.69 -4.51
C ASP A 207 9.52 -31.77 -4.60
N ASP A 208 9.11 -32.35 -3.47
CA ASP A 208 8.03 -33.34 -3.38
C ASP A 208 6.68 -32.74 -3.85
N TYR A 209 6.36 -31.52 -3.44
CA TYR A 209 5.13 -30.84 -3.88
C TYR A 209 5.11 -30.62 -5.39
N LEU A 210 6.23 -30.24 -6.00
CA LEU A 210 6.33 -30.01 -7.44
C LEU A 210 6.11 -31.29 -8.26
N LEU A 211 6.42 -32.47 -7.71
CA LEU A 211 6.08 -33.75 -8.36
C LEU A 211 4.56 -33.99 -8.46
N THR A 212 3.76 -33.31 -7.65
CA THR A 212 2.29 -33.44 -7.64
C THR A 212 1.58 -32.42 -8.54
N VAL A 213 2.27 -31.35 -8.94
CA VAL A 213 1.68 -30.25 -9.72
C VAL A 213 2.16 -30.37 -11.17
N PRO A 214 1.26 -30.48 -12.17
CA PRO A 214 1.67 -30.47 -13.57
C PRO A 214 2.41 -29.18 -13.90
N ASP A 215 3.43 -29.25 -14.77
CA ASP A 215 4.11 -28.05 -15.30
C ASP A 215 3.05 -27.13 -15.92
N ARG A 216 2.80 -25.99 -15.26
CA ARG A 216 2.02 -24.92 -15.85
C ARG A 216 2.94 -24.18 -16.79
N SER A 217 2.86 -24.47 -18.10
CA SER A 217 3.43 -23.58 -19.11
C SER A 217 2.96 -22.16 -18.84
N PRO A 218 3.85 -21.14 -18.92
CA PRO A 218 3.40 -19.75 -18.88
C PRO A 218 2.39 -19.58 -20.02
N ALA A 219 1.19 -19.11 -19.70
CA ALA A 219 0.21 -18.76 -20.72
C ALA A 219 0.85 -17.74 -21.68
N GLU A 220 0.82 -18.05 -22.98
CA GLU A 220 1.27 -17.19 -24.09
C GLU A 220 0.55 -15.84 -24.12
#